data_AF-A0A966J641-F1
#
_entry.id   AF-A0A966J641-F1
#
_cell.length_a   1.000
_cell.length_b   1.000
_cell.length_c   1.000
_cell.angle_alpha   90.00
_cell.angle_beta   90.00
_cell.angle_gamma   90.00
#
_symmetry.space_group_name_H-M   'P 1'
#
loop_
_entity.id
_entity.type
_entity.pdbx_description
1 polymer ?
#
loop_
_entity_poly.entity_id
_entity_poly.type
_entity_poly.pdbx_seq_one_letter_code
_entity_poly.pdbx_strand_id
1 'polypeptide(L)' 'FPAELFFDLAHHGASGAVVRQIEEKLRRKLQTGVSIQLTAKDKGEVRIAFFSNDDLERLLEVLGVSLD' A
#
# COMPACT_ATOMS: atom_id res chain seq x y z
N PHE A 1 15.35 -27.80 -5.65
CA PHE A 1 14.84 -26.43 -5.46
C PHE A 1 14.05 -26.04 -6.71
N PRO A 2 12.76 -25.71 -6.61
CA PRO A 2 11.96 -25.39 -7.79
C PRO A 2 12.36 -24.01 -8.34
N ALA A 3 12.41 -23.89 -9.68
CA ALA A 3 12.82 -22.66 -10.38
C ALA A 3 11.87 -21.47 -10.15
N GLU A 4 10.63 -21.74 -9.73
CA GLU A 4 9.60 -20.75 -9.44
C GLU A 4 9.93 -19.92 -8.19
N LEU A 5 10.55 -20.54 -7.18
CA LEU A 5 11.00 -19.88 -5.95
C LEU A 5 12.14 -18.88 -6.19
N PHE A 6 12.93 -19.06 -7.25
CA PHE A 6 14.02 -18.16 -7.62
C PHE A 6 13.53 -16.92 -8.36
N PHE A 7 12.50 -17.08 -9.21
CA PHE A 7 11.90 -15.98 -9.96
C PHE A 7 11.17 -14.98 -9.05
N ASP A 8 10.55 -15.49 -7.97
CA ASP A 8 9.84 -14.70 -6.96
C ASP A 8 10.80 -13.85 -6.12
N LEU A 9 11.94 -14.42 -5.70
CA LEU A 9 12.95 -13.72 -4.90
C LEU A 9 13.63 -12.56 -5.68
N ALA A 10 13.78 -12.71 -6.99
CA ALA A 10 14.45 -11.72 -7.85
C ALA A 10 13.55 -10.52 -8.23
N HIS A 11 12.22 -10.68 -8.31
CA HIS A 11 11.30 -9.58 -8.60
C HIS A 11 11.02 -8.68 -7.37
N HIS A 12 11.15 -9.22 -6.17
CA HIS A 12 10.83 -8.51 -4.92
C HIS A 12 11.94 -7.58 -4.40
N GLY A 13 13.20 -7.74 -4.81
CA GLY A 13 14.32 -6.98 -4.23
C GLY A 13 14.28 -5.47 -4.51
N ALA A 14 13.97 -5.08 -5.76
CA ALA A 14 13.84 -3.67 -6.16
C ALA A 14 12.42 -3.13 -5.96
N SER A 15 11.40 -3.95 -6.26
CA SER A 15 10.00 -3.59 -6.06
C SER A 15 9.66 -3.42 -4.58
N GLY A 16 10.13 -4.32 -3.72
CA GLY A 16 9.85 -4.28 -2.28
C GLY A 16 10.41 -3.05 -1.58
N ALA A 17 11.61 -2.60 -1.94
CA ALA A 17 12.19 -1.37 -1.39
C ALA A 17 11.38 -0.12 -1.78
N VAL A 18 10.97 -0.04 -3.05
CA VAL A 18 10.13 1.05 -3.56
C VAL A 18 8.74 1.02 -2.91
N VAL A 19 8.11 -0.16 -2.83
CA VAL A 19 6.82 -0.35 -2.15
C VAL A 19 6.90 0.14 -0.72
N ARG A 20 7.93 -0.24 0.03
CA ARG A 20 8.11 0.17 1.42
C ARG A 20 8.30 1.68 1.56
N GLN A 21 9.00 2.32 0.61
CA GLN A 21 9.09 3.78 0.57
C GLN A 21 7.75 4.45 0.28
N ILE A 22 6.92 3.86 -0.59
CA ILE A 22 5.57 4.35 -0.88
C ILE A 22 4.69 4.20 0.37
N GLU A 23 4.69 3.03 1.01
CA GLU A 23 3.97 2.80 2.28
C GLU A 23 4.36 3.85 3.34
N GLU A 24 5.66 4.09 3.54
CA GLU A 24 6.14 5.09 4.50
C GLU A 24 5.70 6.52 4.16
N LYS A 25 5.67 6.88 2.87
CA LYS A 25 5.16 8.19 2.43
C LYS A 25 3.66 8.31 2.66
N LEU A 26 2.89 7.28 2.33
CA LEU A 26 1.45 7.25 2.53
C LEU A 26 1.10 7.29 4.02
N ARG A 27 1.81 6.52 4.87
CA ARG A 27 1.64 6.56 6.33
C ARG A 27 1.88 7.95 6.91
N ARG A 28 2.92 8.67 6.46
CA ARG A 28 3.18 10.05 6.91
C ARG A 28 2.13 11.03 6.43
N LYS A 29 1.67 10.91 5.18
CA LYS A 29 0.69 11.81 4.58
C LYS A 29 -0.71 11.61 5.17
N LEU A 30 -1.13 10.35 5.30
CA LEU A 30 -2.46 9.97 5.76
C LEU A 30 -2.55 9.85 7.29
N GLN A 31 -1.40 9.83 7.98
CA GLN A 31 -1.30 9.63 9.43
C GLN A 31 -1.99 8.37 9.96
N THR A 32 -2.12 7.35 9.11
CA THR A 32 -2.70 6.06 9.45
C THR A 32 -1.88 4.88 8.90
N GLY A 33 -2.22 3.68 9.32
CA GLY A 33 -1.61 2.44 8.85
C GLY A 33 -1.91 2.20 7.37
N VAL A 34 -0.87 2.09 6.56
CA VAL A 34 -0.97 1.72 5.13
C VAL A 34 -0.16 0.48 4.85
N SER A 35 -0.74 -0.45 4.09
CA SER A 35 -0.06 -1.64 3.57
C SER A 35 -0.31 -1.85 2.09
N ILE A 36 0.73 -2.24 1.36
CA ILE A 36 0.67 -2.54 -0.07
C ILE A 36 1.05 -4.01 -0.27
N GLN A 37 0.18 -4.75 -0.94
CA GLN A 37 0.41 -6.14 -1.33
C GLN A 37 0.43 -6.23 -2.85
N LEU A 38 1.56 -6.63 -3.42
CA LEU A 38 1.67 -6.95 -4.84
C LEU A 38 1.33 -8.43 -5.04
N THR A 39 0.50 -8.75 -6.02
CA THR A 39 0.01 -10.12 -6.25
C THR A 39 0.46 -10.70 -7.58
N ALA A 40 0.52 -9.88 -8.64
CA ALA A 40 1.02 -10.27 -9.95
C ALA A 40 1.65 -9.06 -10.64
N LYS A 41 2.19 -9.26 -11.84
CA LYS A 41 3.08 -8.32 -12.57
C LYS A 41 2.64 -6.85 -12.56
N ASP A 42 1.33 -6.58 -12.54
CA ASP A 42 0.76 -5.23 -12.50
C ASP A 42 -0.47 -5.13 -11.58
N LYS A 43 -0.62 -6.09 -10.64
CA LYS A 43 -1.79 -6.17 -9.75
C LYS A 43 -1.36 -6.11 -8.30
N GLY A 44 -2.17 -5.43 -7.51
CA GLY A 44 -1.97 -5.33 -6.07
C GLY A 44 -3.13 -4.65 -5.38
N GLU A 45 -2.98 -4.53 -4.07
CA GLU A 45 -3.94 -3.91 -3.18
C GLU A 45 -3.24 -2.90 -2.27
N VAL A 46 -3.90 -1.77 -2.02
CA VAL A 46 -3.50 -0.80 -1.01
C VAL A 46 -4.56 -0.83 0.09
N ARG A 47 -4.17 -1.23 1.30
CA ARG A 47 -5.02 -1.19 2.48
C ARG A 47 -4.67 0.03 3.31
N ILE A 48 -5.67 0.84 3.63
CA ILE A 48 -5.56 1.98 4.53
C ILE A 48 -6.44 1.65 5.72
N ALA A 49 -5.84 1.49 6.90
CA ALA A 49 -6.58 1.30 8.13
C ALA A 49 -7.18 2.64 8.58
N PHE A 50 -8.29 2.58 9.31
CA PHE A 50 -8.78 3.72 10.09
C PHE A 50 -9.22 3.25 11.46
N PHE A 51 -9.08 4.11 12.47
CA PHE A 51 -9.31 3.73 13.87
C PHE A 51 -10.51 4.46 14.50
N SER A 52 -11.11 5.40 13.79
CA SER A 52 -12.31 6.13 14.19
C SER A 52 -13.07 6.62 12.95
N ASN A 53 -14.32 7.04 13.13
CA ASN A 53 -15.08 7.69 12.05
C ASN A 53 -14.42 9.01 11.62
N ASP A 54 -13.91 9.79 12.58
CA ASP A 54 -13.15 11.03 12.31
C ASP A 54 -11.92 10.78 11.42
N ASP A 55 -11.20 9.69 11.65
CA ASP A 55 -10.06 9.30 10.81
C ASP A 55 -10.50 8.93 9.38
N LEU A 56 -11.64 8.24 9.25
CA LEU A 56 -12.22 7.93 7.94
C LEU A 56 -12.66 9.21 7.19
N GLU A 57 -13.37 10.12 7.85
CA GLU A 57 -13.82 11.39 7.27
C GLU A 57 -12.63 12.20 6.76
N ARG A 58 -11.59 12.33 7.60
CA ARG A 58 -10.33 12.97 7.21
C ARG A 58 -9.65 12.28 6.02
N LEU A 59 -9.63 10.95 5.99
CA LEU A 59 -9.05 10.20 4.86
C LEU A 59 -9.79 10.48 3.56
N LEU A 60 -11.13 10.50 3.59
CA LEU A 60 -11.96 10.80 2.42
C LEU A 60 -11.69 12.23 1.90
N GLU A 61 -11.57 13.21 2.80
CA GLU A 61 -11.18 14.58 2.45
C GLU A 61 -9.80 14.63 1.78
N VAL A 62 -8.79 13.96 2.34
CA VAL A 62 -7.43 13.92 1.77
C VAL A 62 -7.39 13.22 0.41
N LEU A 63 -8.28 12.24 0.19
CA LEU A 63 -8.44 11.54 -1.09
C LEU A 63 -9.30 12.32 -2.09
N GLY A 64 -9.90 13.44 -1.68
CA GLY A 64 -10.79 14.24 -2.53
C GLY A 64 -12.10 13.54 -2.86
N VAL A 65 -12.56 12.62 -2.01
CA VAL A 65 -13.83 11.93 -2.16
C VAL A 65 -14.91 12.73 -1.44
N SER A 66 -15.85 13.26 -2.20
CA SER A 66 -17.04 13.94 -1.68
C SER A 66 -18.28 13.14 -2.07
N LEU A 67 -19.16 12.90 -1.11
CA LEU A 67 -20.47 12.29 -1.31
C LEU A 67 -21.47 13.43 -1.57
N ASP A 68 -21.48 13.96 -2.79
CA ASP A 68 -22.59 14.81 -3.29
C ASP A 68 -23.69 13.93 -3.90
#